data_AF-A0A836T1K5-F1
#
_entry.id   AF-A0A836T1K5-F1
#
_cell.length_a   1.000
_cell.length_b   1.000
_cell.length_c   1.000
_cell.angle_alpha   90.00
_cell.angle_beta   90.00
_cell.angle_gamma   90.00
#
_symmetry.space_group_name_H-M   'P 1'
#
loop_
_entity.id
_entity.type
_entity.pdbx_description
1 polymer ?
#
loop_
_entity_poly.entity_id
_entity_poly.type
_entity_poly.pdbx_seq_one_letter_code
_entity_poly.pdbx_strand_id
1 'polypeptide(L)'
;MKTYFRNFFVAVFVSMQFSIGFTLLEASQSVSEVNSSEHFTIKKITIARPYEKQVTLELNHDISYPALIGWFKRDKPKIMPRLELDWDISYTKRNQITLKGDFREGQRYSLIFKPGFAIDGKKYKPTKSSFVIEPLSEIGFFNTNNVIERNSKQLLHLNLKNVDRFTVHSMHIPPIYLPFALDPSTEWGETLEELNSYHADRGFEKFPEEFRELWGQLAKDKQIFNFQKSYKEKPFSIPLTYRRDSDKGSIQLVKVASENSELKAESPYKLVRITDIGITYKRSSKNLLVWLTSIQKGVPLGSQKVYALDDQSQIFYLGKTNSDGVIIVEPGILKAMKVERHGRYTVNKRHLDVSRILALVALSHDDTSFIEIKKGDEFYPGDVQREKHDGKPQGLIKASIFTERGIYKPGDMVFFKGTLRKYSNGNISPYLNETPVRIENPKGETVLQSTYIPTEFGTLSGNLRLDAHFPLGTYTIFMESEGDYVTTRTFQLQEFRAPKHKTRITFDTETRKDKEFANIEGETKYLKI
;
A
#
# COMPACT_ATOMS: atom_id res chain seq x y z
N MET A 1 -46.53 -27.92 33.81
CA MET A 1 -47.67 -27.04 33.49
C MET A 1 -47.21 -26.11 32.36
N LYS A 2 -47.89 -26.21 31.20
CA LYS A 2 -47.87 -25.33 30.01
C LYS A 2 -46.62 -25.25 29.11
N THR A 3 -46.56 -26.22 28.21
CA THR A 3 -46.55 -26.09 26.75
C THR A 3 -46.80 -24.68 26.18
N TYR A 4 -45.97 -24.23 25.23
CA TYR A 4 -46.38 -23.43 24.07
C TYR A 4 -45.55 -23.81 22.84
N PHE A 5 -46.13 -24.69 22.02
CA PHE A 5 -45.82 -24.84 20.61
C PHE A 5 -46.28 -23.57 19.88
N ARG A 6 -45.43 -23.02 18.99
CA ARG A 6 -45.92 -22.13 17.93
C ARG A 6 -45.22 -22.49 16.63
N ASN A 7 -45.99 -23.18 15.78
CA ASN A 7 -45.69 -23.51 14.40
C ASN A 7 -45.29 -22.25 13.62
N PHE A 8 -44.11 -22.29 12.98
CA PHE A 8 -43.80 -21.44 11.85
C PHE A 8 -43.72 -22.35 10.61
N PHE A 9 -44.84 -22.47 9.91
CA PHE A 9 -44.88 -23.02 8.55
C PHE A 9 -44.14 -22.04 7.64
N VAL A 10 -42.90 -22.35 7.29
CA VAL A 10 -42.22 -21.71 6.15
C VAL A 10 -42.73 -22.42 4.90
N ALA A 11 -43.56 -21.74 4.13
CA ALA A 11 -43.96 -22.18 2.81
C ALA A 11 -42.71 -22.24 1.91
N VAL A 12 -42.25 -23.45 1.61
CA VAL A 12 -41.25 -23.70 0.57
C VAL A 12 -41.94 -23.46 -0.77
N PHE A 13 -41.79 -22.26 -1.32
CA PHE A 13 -42.09 -22.01 -2.72
C PHE A 13 -41.03 -22.72 -3.57
N VAL A 14 -41.31 -23.96 -3.96
CA VAL A 14 -40.62 -24.64 -5.05
C VAL A 14 -41.04 -23.91 -6.33
N SER A 15 -40.26 -22.93 -6.78
CA SER A 15 -40.37 -22.45 -8.16
C SER A 15 -39.81 -23.53 -9.07
N MET A 16 -40.71 -24.39 -9.54
CA MET A 16 -40.42 -25.34 -10.60
C MET A 16 -40.28 -24.54 -11.90
N GLN A 17 -39.13 -23.91 -12.13
CA GLN A 17 -38.79 -23.41 -13.44
C GLN A 17 -38.56 -24.63 -14.33
N PHE A 18 -39.56 -24.93 -15.17
CA PHE A 18 -39.37 -25.72 -16.38
C PHE A 18 -38.34 -24.99 -17.26
N SER A 19 -37.06 -25.24 -16.99
CA SER A 19 -36.02 -25.05 -17.99
C SER A 19 -36.26 -26.11 -19.04
N ILE A 20 -36.93 -25.75 -20.13
CA ILE A 20 -36.89 -26.52 -21.36
C ILE A 20 -35.44 -26.42 -21.86
N GLY A 21 -34.60 -27.29 -21.31
CA GLY A 21 -33.28 -27.52 -21.83
C GLY A 21 -33.43 -28.18 -23.19
N PHE A 22 -33.26 -27.41 -24.26
CA PHE A 22 -32.73 -28.00 -25.48
C PHE A 22 -31.31 -28.44 -25.15
N THR A 23 -31.15 -29.65 -24.61
CA THR A 23 -29.90 -30.37 -24.65
C THR A 23 -29.60 -30.64 -26.12
N LEU A 24 -28.84 -29.75 -26.76
CA LEU A 24 -28.14 -30.12 -27.98
C LEU A 24 -27.15 -31.21 -27.57
N LEU A 25 -27.46 -32.44 -27.95
CA LEU A 25 -26.57 -33.59 -27.85
C LEU A 25 -25.19 -33.16 -28.37
N GLU A 26 -24.17 -33.17 -27.51
CA GLU A 26 -22.79 -33.09 -27.98
C GLU A 26 -22.57 -34.32 -28.87
N ALA A 27 -22.47 -34.10 -30.18
CA ALA A 27 -22.27 -35.17 -31.15
C ALA A 27 -20.87 -35.75 -30.98
N SER A 28 -20.71 -36.74 -30.10
CA SER A 28 -19.47 -37.49 -29.90
C SER A 28 -19.35 -38.66 -30.89
N GLN A 29 -19.57 -38.43 -32.19
CA GLN A 29 -19.13 -39.41 -33.20
C GLN A 29 -17.68 -39.13 -33.57
N SER A 30 -16.81 -40.14 -33.38
CA SER A 30 -15.40 -40.08 -33.74
C SER A 30 -15.23 -39.83 -35.24
N VAL A 31 -14.26 -38.98 -35.59
CA VAL A 31 -13.92 -38.59 -36.97
C VAL A 31 -13.68 -39.80 -37.89
N SER A 32 -13.38 -40.97 -37.33
CA SER A 32 -13.13 -42.25 -38.00
C SER A 32 -14.34 -42.90 -38.69
N GLU A 33 -15.58 -42.48 -38.42
CA GLU A 33 -16.80 -43.07 -39.02
C GLU A 33 -17.47 -42.18 -40.10
N VAL A 34 -16.78 -41.17 -40.61
CA VAL A 34 -17.34 -40.25 -41.60
C VAL A 34 -16.84 -40.60 -43.00
N ASN A 35 -17.74 -41.01 -43.90
CA ASN A 35 -17.44 -41.24 -45.30
C ASN A 35 -17.01 -39.91 -45.97
N SER A 36 -15.70 -39.74 -46.15
CA SER A 36 -15.07 -38.50 -46.64
C SER A 36 -15.33 -38.20 -48.12
N SER A 37 -15.87 -39.17 -48.87
CA SER A 37 -16.32 -38.96 -50.26
C SER A 37 -17.67 -38.26 -50.33
N GLU A 38 -18.55 -38.46 -49.34
CA GLU A 38 -19.93 -37.92 -49.32
C GLU A 38 -20.12 -36.78 -48.32
N HIS A 39 -19.26 -36.67 -47.31
CA HIS A 39 -19.42 -35.73 -46.20
C HIS A 39 -18.15 -34.93 -45.91
N PHE A 40 -18.33 -33.70 -45.44
CA PHE A 40 -17.27 -32.89 -44.83
C PHE A 40 -17.64 -32.51 -43.39
N THR A 41 -16.62 -32.24 -42.58
CA THR A 41 -16.74 -31.97 -41.14
C THR A 41 -15.77 -30.87 -40.71
N ILE A 42 -16.00 -30.31 -39.52
CA ILE A 42 -15.04 -29.41 -38.88
C ILE A 42 -14.06 -30.27 -38.08
N LYS A 43 -12.82 -30.34 -38.54
CA LYS A 43 -11.74 -31.10 -37.93
C LYS A 43 -11.23 -30.40 -36.66
N LYS A 44 -11.00 -29.10 -36.74
CA LYS A 44 -10.46 -28.29 -35.63
C LYS A 44 -11.09 -26.90 -35.64
N ILE A 45 -11.34 -26.37 -34.45
CA ILE A 45 -11.68 -24.95 -34.25
C ILE A 45 -10.51 -24.36 -33.47
N THR A 46 -9.93 -23.29 -34.01
CA THR A 46 -8.79 -22.58 -33.41
C THR A 46 -9.22 -21.14 -33.14
N ILE A 47 -9.01 -20.67 -31.92
CA ILE A 47 -9.32 -19.29 -31.52
C ILE A 47 -8.00 -18.52 -31.57
N ALA A 48 -7.96 -17.39 -32.28
CA ALA A 48 -6.77 -16.54 -32.32
C ALA A 48 -6.50 -15.94 -30.93
N ARG A 49 -5.25 -16.01 -30.47
CA ARG A 49 -4.82 -15.55 -29.14
C ARG A 49 -3.74 -14.47 -29.26
N PRO A 50 -3.69 -13.44 -28.37
CA PRO A 50 -4.68 -13.09 -27.35
C PRO A 50 -5.88 -12.39 -27.99
N TYR A 51 -6.97 -13.13 -28.15
CA TYR A 51 -8.27 -12.70 -28.64
C TYR A 51 -8.32 -11.64 -29.75
N GLU A 52 -7.90 -11.99 -30.97
CA GLU A 52 -8.02 -11.09 -32.14
C GLU A 52 -9.44 -11.01 -32.72
N LYS A 53 -10.48 -11.24 -31.90
CA LYS A 53 -11.88 -11.34 -32.37
C LYS A 53 -12.06 -12.36 -33.51
N GLN A 54 -11.16 -13.35 -33.60
CA GLN A 54 -11.05 -14.25 -34.74
C GLN A 54 -11.08 -15.73 -34.34
N VAL A 55 -11.90 -16.52 -35.05
CA VAL A 55 -12.02 -17.97 -34.88
C VAL A 55 -11.87 -18.65 -36.24
N THR A 56 -10.94 -19.59 -36.36
CA THR A 56 -10.68 -20.33 -37.58
C THR A 56 -11.20 -21.76 -37.47
N LEU A 57 -12.06 -22.14 -38.42
CA LEU A 57 -12.56 -23.48 -38.64
C LEU A 57 -11.67 -24.18 -39.67
N GLU A 58 -11.02 -25.26 -39.27
CA GLU A 58 -10.29 -26.16 -40.17
C GLU A 58 -11.21 -27.31 -40.56
N LEU A 59 -11.48 -27.44 -41.85
CA LEU A 59 -12.29 -28.51 -42.43
C LEU A 59 -11.42 -29.72 -42.75
N ASN A 60 -12.04 -30.91 -42.79
CA ASN A 60 -11.40 -32.11 -43.35
C ASN A 60 -11.48 -32.18 -44.89
N HIS A 61 -11.81 -31.06 -45.55
CA HIS A 61 -12.04 -30.97 -46.99
C HIS A 61 -11.47 -29.65 -47.53
N ASP A 62 -10.73 -29.71 -48.63
CA ASP A 62 -10.23 -28.55 -49.35
C ASP A 62 -11.29 -28.04 -50.33
N ILE A 63 -11.76 -26.81 -50.11
CA ILE A 63 -12.84 -26.22 -50.90
C ILE A 63 -12.33 -25.90 -52.31
N SER A 64 -13.08 -26.31 -53.34
CA SER A 64 -12.75 -26.04 -54.74
C SER A 64 -12.78 -24.54 -55.06
N TYR A 65 -11.95 -24.08 -56.01
CA TYR A 65 -11.94 -22.67 -56.43
C TYR A 65 -13.33 -22.14 -56.86
N PRO A 66 -14.15 -22.89 -57.64
CA PRO A 66 -15.51 -22.46 -57.96
C PRO A 66 -16.38 -22.24 -56.70
N ALA A 67 -16.27 -23.12 -55.70
CA ALA A 67 -17.01 -22.98 -54.45
C ALA A 67 -16.49 -21.83 -53.57
N LEU A 68 -15.19 -21.52 -53.62
CA LEU A 68 -14.59 -20.36 -52.95
C LEU A 68 -15.13 -19.05 -53.52
N ILE A 69 -15.15 -18.90 -54.85
CA ILE A 69 -15.67 -17.68 -55.51
C ILE A 69 -17.15 -17.46 -55.16
N GLY A 70 -17.93 -18.54 -55.11
CA GLY A 70 -19.33 -18.50 -54.71
C GLY A 70 -19.57 -18.32 -53.21
N TRP A 71 -18.54 -18.40 -52.36
CA TRP A 71 -18.69 -18.45 -50.90
C TRP A 71 -19.48 -17.26 -50.38
N PHE A 72 -19.14 -16.03 -50.77
CA PHE A 72 -19.78 -14.80 -50.26
C PHE A 72 -21.27 -14.68 -50.60
N LYS A 73 -21.77 -15.39 -51.62
CA LYS A 73 -23.19 -15.43 -52.00
C LYS A 73 -23.94 -16.61 -51.37
N ARG A 74 -23.26 -17.50 -50.67
CA ARG A 74 -23.88 -18.64 -49.99
C ARG A 74 -24.48 -18.22 -48.65
N ASP A 75 -25.55 -18.90 -48.30
CA ASP A 75 -26.17 -18.81 -46.99
C ASP A 75 -25.22 -19.37 -45.92
N LYS A 76 -24.87 -18.52 -44.94
CA LYS A 76 -23.85 -18.84 -43.94
C LYS A 76 -24.45 -19.64 -42.78
N PRO A 77 -23.64 -20.44 -42.07
CA PRO A 77 -24.07 -21.03 -40.81
C PRO A 77 -24.49 -19.94 -39.83
N LYS A 78 -25.60 -20.15 -39.13
CA LYS A 78 -26.04 -19.23 -38.06
C LYS A 78 -25.17 -19.47 -36.83
N ILE A 79 -24.87 -18.41 -36.08
CA ILE A 79 -24.20 -18.50 -34.78
C ILE A 79 -25.20 -18.22 -33.65
N MET A 80 -25.10 -18.96 -32.55
CA MET A 80 -25.92 -18.78 -31.34
C MET A 80 -25.04 -18.70 -30.09
N PRO A 81 -25.14 -17.66 -29.24
CA PRO A 81 -25.99 -16.47 -29.37
C PRO A 81 -25.74 -15.69 -30.66
N ARG A 82 -26.77 -14.99 -31.15
CA ARG A 82 -26.69 -14.26 -32.42
C ARG A 82 -25.61 -13.18 -32.33
N LEU A 83 -24.70 -13.19 -33.29
CA LEU A 83 -23.60 -12.25 -33.42
C LEU A 83 -23.40 -11.98 -34.91
N GLU A 84 -23.10 -10.72 -35.27
CA GLU A 84 -22.67 -10.38 -36.62
C GLU A 84 -21.23 -10.83 -36.83
N LEU A 85 -20.99 -11.58 -37.90
CA LEU A 85 -19.69 -12.16 -38.21
C LEU A 85 -19.29 -11.79 -39.63
N ASP A 86 -18.04 -11.41 -39.79
CA ASP A 86 -17.36 -11.41 -41.07
C ASP A 86 -16.77 -12.80 -41.34
N TRP A 87 -17.10 -13.37 -42.49
CA TRP A 87 -16.74 -14.74 -42.88
C TRP A 87 -15.69 -14.68 -43.97
N ASP A 88 -14.44 -14.83 -43.58
CA ASP A 88 -13.28 -14.82 -44.46
C ASP A 88 -12.86 -16.26 -44.84
N ILE A 89 -12.27 -16.44 -46.00
CA ILE A 89 -11.84 -17.74 -46.51
C ILE A 89 -10.48 -17.62 -47.18
N SER A 90 -9.58 -18.55 -46.86
CA SER A 90 -8.22 -18.48 -47.38
C SER A 90 -8.12 -19.13 -48.77
N TYR A 91 -7.68 -18.35 -49.77
CA TYR A 91 -7.39 -18.86 -51.11
C TYR A 91 -6.13 -19.74 -51.16
N THR A 92 -5.22 -19.59 -50.19
CA THR A 92 -3.99 -20.40 -50.06
C THR A 92 -4.19 -21.61 -49.14
N LYS A 93 -5.04 -21.49 -48.11
CA LYS A 93 -5.43 -22.59 -47.20
C LYS A 93 -6.93 -22.88 -47.36
N ARG A 94 -7.28 -23.58 -48.44
CA ARG A 94 -8.66 -23.78 -48.92
C ARG A 94 -9.54 -24.65 -48.01
N ASN A 95 -8.98 -25.24 -46.96
CA ASN A 95 -9.71 -25.92 -45.89
C ASN A 95 -9.98 -25.04 -44.66
N GLN A 96 -9.64 -23.74 -44.68
CA GLN A 96 -9.82 -22.84 -43.53
C GLN A 96 -10.86 -21.77 -43.80
N ILE A 97 -11.82 -21.65 -42.88
CA ILE A 97 -12.80 -20.58 -42.83
C ILE A 97 -12.57 -19.78 -41.55
N THR A 98 -12.46 -18.47 -41.67
CA THR A 98 -12.18 -17.56 -40.57
C THR A 98 -13.43 -16.73 -40.25
N LEU A 99 -13.79 -16.66 -38.97
CA LEU A 99 -14.89 -15.88 -38.43
C LEU A 99 -14.29 -14.70 -37.68
N LYS A 100 -14.64 -13.47 -38.04
CA LYS A 100 -14.27 -12.27 -37.30
C LYS A 100 -15.52 -11.62 -36.72
N GLY A 101 -15.51 -11.28 -35.43
CA GLY A 101 -16.65 -10.63 -34.79
C GLY A 101 -16.43 -10.34 -33.30
N ASP A 102 -17.31 -9.53 -32.72
CA ASP A 102 -17.24 -9.11 -31.31
C ASP A 102 -17.72 -10.20 -30.35
N PHE A 103 -17.02 -11.33 -30.36
CA PHE A 103 -17.30 -12.44 -29.47
C PHE A 103 -17.14 -11.99 -28.00
N ARG A 104 -17.92 -12.56 -27.08
CA ARG A 104 -17.83 -12.29 -25.64
C ARG A 104 -17.00 -13.36 -24.92
N GLU A 105 -16.16 -12.93 -23.99
CA GLU A 105 -15.36 -13.85 -23.15
C GLU A 105 -16.24 -14.75 -22.27
N GLY A 106 -15.84 -16.01 -22.11
CA GLY A 106 -16.56 -17.04 -21.38
C GLY A 106 -17.86 -17.52 -22.02
N GLN A 107 -18.28 -16.90 -23.13
CA GLN A 107 -19.51 -17.26 -23.84
C GLN A 107 -19.27 -18.47 -24.75
N ARG A 108 -20.17 -19.46 -24.65
CA ARG A 108 -20.25 -20.54 -25.63
C ARG A 108 -21.01 -20.06 -26.86
N TYR A 109 -20.46 -20.33 -28.03
CA TYR A 109 -21.07 -20.10 -29.33
C TYR A 109 -21.25 -21.42 -30.08
N SER A 110 -22.42 -21.64 -30.65
CA SER A 110 -22.75 -22.80 -31.47
C SER A 110 -23.00 -22.38 -32.92
N LEU A 111 -22.40 -23.13 -33.85
CA LEU A 111 -22.58 -23.00 -35.30
C LEU A 111 -23.71 -23.93 -35.75
N ILE A 112 -24.74 -23.35 -36.35
CA ILE A 112 -25.94 -24.03 -36.80
C ILE A 112 -25.97 -23.98 -38.33
N PHE A 113 -25.68 -25.13 -38.93
CA PHE A 113 -25.76 -25.32 -40.38
C PHE A 113 -27.19 -25.72 -40.77
N LYS A 114 -27.68 -25.23 -41.92
CA LYS A 114 -28.99 -25.65 -42.42
C LYS A 114 -28.99 -27.14 -42.80
N PRO A 115 -30.13 -27.85 -42.65
CA PRO A 115 -30.24 -29.23 -43.13
C PRO A 115 -29.85 -29.34 -44.61
N GLY A 116 -29.00 -30.30 -44.94
CA GLY A 116 -28.50 -30.51 -46.31
C GLY A 116 -27.43 -29.52 -46.78
N PHE A 117 -26.88 -28.67 -45.90
CA PHE A 117 -25.77 -27.78 -46.25
C PHE A 117 -24.61 -28.56 -46.87
N ALA A 118 -24.19 -28.17 -48.08
CA ALA A 118 -23.19 -28.90 -48.85
C ALA A 118 -22.16 -27.98 -49.52
N ILE A 119 -20.92 -28.42 -49.59
CA ILE A 119 -19.81 -27.76 -50.30
C ILE A 119 -19.18 -28.81 -51.21
N ASP A 120 -18.95 -28.47 -52.48
CA ASP A 120 -18.41 -29.40 -53.49
C ASP A 120 -19.15 -30.74 -53.58
N GLY A 121 -20.48 -30.72 -53.45
CA GLY A 121 -21.32 -31.92 -53.46
C GLY A 121 -21.29 -32.75 -52.17
N LYS A 122 -20.41 -32.44 -51.21
CA LYS A 122 -20.32 -33.12 -49.91
C LYS A 122 -21.24 -32.46 -48.88
N LYS A 123 -22.02 -33.25 -48.15
CA LYS A 123 -22.92 -32.76 -47.10
C LYS A 123 -22.17 -32.53 -45.78
N TYR A 124 -22.54 -31.50 -45.03
CA TYR A 124 -21.97 -31.26 -43.72
C TYR A 124 -22.47 -32.32 -42.72
N LYS A 125 -21.54 -33.02 -42.07
CA LYS A 125 -21.84 -33.89 -40.92
C LYS A 125 -21.29 -33.22 -39.64
N PRO A 126 -22.15 -32.89 -38.65
CA PRO A 126 -21.70 -32.22 -37.43
C PRO A 126 -20.74 -33.10 -36.62
N THR A 127 -19.53 -32.59 -36.35
CA THR A 127 -18.56 -33.19 -35.42
C THR A 127 -18.21 -32.17 -34.33
N LYS A 128 -17.52 -31.09 -34.70
CA LYS A 128 -17.35 -29.90 -33.88
C LYS A 128 -18.29 -28.81 -34.36
N SER A 129 -19.22 -28.40 -33.50
CA SER A 129 -20.26 -27.41 -33.84
C SER A 129 -20.38 -26.30 -32.79
N SER A 130 -19.55 -26.29 -31.74
CA SER A 130 -19.50 -25.19 -30.78
C SER A 130 -18.08 -24.90 -30.32
N PHE A 131 -17.86 -23.68 -29.85
CA PHE A 131 -16.61 -23.23 -29.25
C PHE A 131 -16.91 -22.26 -28.09
N VAL A 132 -15.98 -22.15 -27.15
CA VAL A 132 -16.04 -21.19 -26.06
C VAL A 132 -14.89 -20.23 -26.24
N ILE A 133 -15.17 -18.94 -26.16
CA ILE A 133 -14.11 -17.97 -26.00
C ILE A 133 -13.61 -18.07 -24.57
N GLU A 134 -12.41 -18.58 -24.38
CA GLU A 134 -11.77 -18.52 -23.07
C GLU A 134 -11.19 -17.11 -22.85
N PRO A 135 -11.48 -16.45 -21.72
CA PRO A 135 -10.82 -15.20 -21.36
C PRO A 135 -9.31 -15.41 -21.17
N LEU A 136 -8.54 -14.33 -21.09
CA LEU A 136 -7.14 -14.45 -20.67
C LEU A 136 -7.05 -15.05 -19.26
N SER A 137 -5.98 -15.83 -19.05
CA SER A 137 -5.65 -16.34 -17.72
C SER A 137 -5.02 -15.23 -16.90
N GLU A 138 -5.48 -15.09 -15.65
CA GLU A 138 -4.99 -14.07 -14.73
C GLU A 138 -4.73 -14.72 -13.37
N ILE A 139 -3.59 -14.36 -12.78
CA ILE A 139 -3.19 -14.76 -11.43
C ILE A 139 -2.78 -13.50 -10.68
N GLY A 140 -3.55 -13.14 -9.67
CA GLY A 140 -3.29 -11.98 -8.81
C GLY A 140 -3.18 -12.37 -7.34
N PHE A 141 -2.53 -11.53 -6.54
CA PHE A 141 -2.65 -11.62 -5.08
C PHE A 141 -3.92 -10.90 -4.63
N PHE A 142 -4.64 -11.47 -3.67
CA PHE A 142 -5.90 -10.91 -3.18
C PHE A 142 -5.75 -9.50 -2.58
N ASN A 143 -4.59 -9.21 -1.97
CA ASN A 143 -4.27 -7.90 -1.40
C ASN A 143 -2.75 -7.62 -1.46
N THR A 144 -2.37 -6.41 -1.06
CA THR A 144 -0.97 -5.96 -0.96
C THR A 144 -0.31 -6.28 0.38
N ASN A 145 -1.06 -6.78 1.37
CA ASN A 145 -0.53 -7.12 2.68
C ASN A 145 0.53 -8.22 2.57
N ASN A 146 1.58 -8.11 3.38
CA ASN A 146 2.77 -8.96 3.29
C ASN A 146 3.12 -9.69 4.59
N VAL A 147 2.25 -9.69 5.60
CA VAL A 147 2.48 -10.39 6.87
C VAL A 147 1.61 -11.64 6.95
N ILE A 148 2.23 -12.76 7.28
CA ILE A 148 1.57 -14.02 7.59
C ILE A 148 2.07 -14.44 8.97
N GLU A 149 1.15 -14.75 9.90
CA GLU A 149 1.54 -15.22 11.22
C GLU A 149 2.15 -16.63 11.12
N ARG A 150 3.30 -16.84 11.77
CA ARG A 150 4.10 -18.07 11.68
C ARG A 150 3.35 -19.31 12.22
N ASN A 151 2.78 -19.21 13.41
CA ASN A 151 2.10 -20.30 14.11
C ASN A 151 0.62 -20.42 13.67
N SER A 152 0.38 -20.40 12.35
CA SER A 152 -0.95 -20.45 11.73
C SER A 152 -0.98 -21.44 10.55
N LYS A 153 -2.08 -21.44 9.78
CA LYS A 153 -2.18 -22.18 8.51
C LYS A 153 -1.29 -21.59 7.39
N GLN A 154 -0.64 -20.45 7.64
CA GLN A 154 0.25 -19.76 6.71
C GLN A 154 -0.34 -19.60 5.31
N LEU A 155 -1.55 -19.02 5.23
CA LEU A 155 -2.30 -18.94 3.98
C LEU A 155 -1.86 -17.75 3.14
N LEU A 156 -1.55 -18.01 1.87
CA LEU A 156 -1.42 -16.99 0.84
C LEU A 156 -2.70 -16.96 0.00
N HIS A 157 -3.27 -15.76 -0.17
CA HIS A 157 -4.53 -15.57 -0.85
C HIS A 157 -4.32 -15.03 -2.27
N LEU A 158 -4.90 -15.72 -3.25
CA LEU A 158 -4.82 -15.43 -4.67
C LEU A 158 -6.21 -15.14 -5.23
N ASN A 159 -6.25 -14.41 -6.34
CA ASN A 159 -7.39 -14.35 -7.23
C ASN A 159 -7.02 -15.01 -8.55
N LEU A 160 -7.83 -15.97 -8.99
CA LEU A 160 -7.58 -16.78 -10.16
C LEU A 160 -8.72 -16.62 -11.17
N LYS A 161 -8.37 -16.40 -12.44
CA LYS A 161 -9.30 -16.38 -13.56
C LYS A 161 -8.73 -17.23 -14.70
N ASN A 162 -9.54 -18.15 -15.20
CA ASN A 162 -9.20 -19.08 -16.27
C ASN A 162 -7.98 -20.00 -16.04
N VAL A 163 -7.57 -20.18 -14.79
CA VAL A 163 -6.48 -21.08 -14.39
C VAL A 163 -7.07 -22.32 -13.73
N ASP A 164 -6.53 -23.49 -14.03
CA ASP A 164 -6.93 -24.79 -13.43
C ASP A 164 -5.77 -25.52 -12.76
N ARG A 165 -4.55 -25.23 -13.17
CA ARG A 165 -3.33 -25.75 -12.58
C ARG A 165 -2.23 -24.70 -12.61
N PHE A 166 -1.58 -24.51 -11.47
CA PHE A 166 -0.52 -23.51 -11.32
C PHE A 166 0.55 -23.97 -10.33
N THR A 167 1.73 -23.41 -10.48
CA THR A 167 2.88 -23.63 -9.58
C THR A 167 3.14 -22.37 -8.78
N VAL A 168 3.38 -22.57 -7.48
CA VAL A 168 3.81 -21.54 -6.55
C VAL A 168 5.30 -21.73 -6.34
N HIS A 169 6.07 -20.73 -6.75
CA HIS A 169 7.51 -20.66 -6.53
C HIS A 169 7.76 -19.74 -5.33
N SER A 170 8.37 -20.27 -4.28
CA SER A 170 8.79 -19.49 -3.12
C SER A 170 10.30 -19.56 -2.95
N MET A 171 10.91 -18.43 -2.61
CA MET A 171 12.32 -18.35 -2.29
C MET A 171 12.52 -17.70 -0.94
N HIS A 172 13.20 -18.38 -0.02
CA HIS A 172 13.65 -17.78 1.22
C HIS A 172 14.69 -16.71 0.91
N ILE A 173 14.46 -15.47 1.38
CA ILE A 173 15.37 -14.34 1.25
C ILE A 173 15.98 -14.04 2.63
N PRO A 174 17.29 -14.32 2.83
CA PRO A 174 17.99 -13.90 4.03
C PRO A 174 17.92 -12.37 4.24
N PRO A 175 17.79 -11.88 5.48
CA PRO A 175 17.64 -10.46 5.77
C PRO A 175 18.76 -9.56 5.20
N ILE A 176 19.96 -10.10 5.02
CA ILE A 176 21.08 -9.37 4.41
C ILE A 176 20.79 -8.88 2.98
N TYR A 177 19.85 -9.51 2.28
CA TYR A 177 19.43 -9.14 0.92
C TYR A 177 18.21 -8.21 0.87
N LEU A 178 17.65 -7.84 2.03
CA LEU A 178 16.55 -6.87 2.10
C LEU A 178 16.83 -5.53 1.39
N PRO A 179 18.06 -4.97 1.36
CA PRO A 179 18.30 -3.75 0.60
C PRO A 179 17.95 -3.86 -0.89
N PHE A 180 18.16 -5.03 -1.49
CA PHE A 180 17.73 -5.29 -2.87
C PHE A 180 16.23 -5.59 -2.93
N ALA A 181 15.71 -6.30 -1.92
CA ALA A 181 14.31 -6.71 -1.92
C ALA A 181 13.32 -5.55 -1.77
N LEU A 182 13.76 -4.46 -1.13
CA LEU A 182 12.96 -3.26 -0.86
C LEU A 182 13.20 -2.15 -1.88
N ASP A 183 14.16 -2.31 -2.80
CA ASP A 183 14.40 -1.37 -3.89
C ASP A 183 13.34 -1.57 -4.98
N PRO A 184 12.48 -0.57 -5.25
CA PRO A 184 11.43 -0.67 -6.27
C PRO A 184 11.97 -0.86 -7.70
N SER A 185 13.24 -0.54 -7.94
CA SER A 185 13.91 -0.71 -9.24
C SER A 185 14.48 -2.11 -9.45
N THR A 186 14.32 -3.01 -8.47
CA THR A 186 14.85 -4.37 -8.55
C THR A 186 14.08 -5.24 -9.54
N GLU A 187 14.75 -5.59 -10.63
CA GLU A 187 14.32 -6.64 -11.54
C GLU A 187 14.68 -8.01 -10.95
N TRP A 188 13.69 -8.63 -10.30
CA TRP A 188 13.89 -9.90 -9.59
C TRP A 188 14.33 -11.05 -10.50
N GLY A 189 13.97 -11.05 -11.79
CA GLY A 189 14.45 -12.07 -12.73
C GLY A 189 15.97 -12.12 -12.79
N GLU A 190 16.60 -10.99 -13.13
CA GLU A 190 18.05 -10.83 -13.23
C GLU A 190 18.73 -10.95 -11.86
N THR A 191 18.15 -10.31 -10.85
CA THR A 191 18.71 -10.30 -9.49
C THR A 191 18.81 -11.71 -8.91
N LEU A 192 17.81 -12.57 -9.16
CA LEU A 192 17.86 -13.95 -8.71
C LEU A 192 18.92 -14.77 -9.45
N GLU A 193 19.13 -14.55 -10.75
CA GLU A 193 20.19 -15.22 -11.50
C GLU A 193 21.58 -14.82 -10.96
N GLU A 194 21.80 -13.52 -10.74
CA GLU A 194 23.02 -13.00 -10.13
C GLU A 194 23.25 -13.63 -8.75
N LEU A 195 22.28 -13.52 -7.84
CA LEU A 195 22.41 -14.04 -6.48
C LEU A 195 22.69 -15.56 -6.43
N ASN A 196 22.06 -16.36 -7.31
CA ASN A 196 22.34 -17.80 -7.38
C ASN A 196 23.78 -18.10 -7.83
N SER A 197 24.35 -17.30 -8.73
CA SER A 197 25.74 -17.48 -9.20
C SER A 197 26.76 -17.23 -8.09
N TYR A 198 26.47 -16.28 -7.17
CA TYR A 198 27.38 -15.91 -6.09
C TYR A 198 27.38 -16.87 -4.89
N HIS A 199 26.28 -17.60 -4.65
CA HIS A 199 26.20 -18.55 -3.54
C HIS A 199 27.19 -19.72 -3.65
N ALA A 200 27.72 -20.01 -4.85
CA ALA A 200 28.58 -21.15 -5.10
C ALA A 200 30.05 -20.93 -4.66
N ASP A 201 30.51 -19.69 -4.50
CA ASP A 201 31.95 -19.41 -4.65
C ASP A 201 32.74 -19.00 -3.39
N ARG A 202 32.13 -18.70 -2.22
CA ARG A 202 32.92 -18.35 -1.01
C ARG A 202 32.31 -18.75 0.34
N GLY A 203 33.18 -19.27 1.21
CA GLY A 203 32.93 -19.47 2.64
C GLY A 203 32.83 -18.15 3.41
N PHE A 204 31.65 -17.89 3.96
CA PHE A 204 31.26 -16.67 4.66
C PHE A 204 31.71 -16.61 6.14
N GLU A 205 32.74 -17.38 6.53
CA GLU A 205 33.33 -17.37 7.88
C GLU A 205 33.93 -16.02 8.31
N LYS A 206 33.95 -15.01 7.43
CA LYS A 206 34.53 -13.68 7.65
C LYS A 206 33.54 -12.55 7.97
N PHE A 207 32.22 -12.82 8.04
CA PHE A 207 31.30 -11.76 8.48
C PHE A 207 31.58 -11.35 9.93
N PRO A 208 31.51 -10.05 10.27
CA PRO A 208 31.54 -9.62 11.66
C PRO A 208 30.39 -10.28 12.42
N GLU A 209 30.66 -10.64 13.67
CA GLU A 209 29.76 -11.42 14.53
C GLU A 209 28.33 -10.84 14.58
N GLU A 210 28.21 -9.52 14.60
CA GLU A 210 26.91 -8.85 14.71
C GLU A 210 26.03 -9.02 13.46
N PHE A 211 26.59 -9.34 12.30
CA PHE A 211 25.86 -9.47 11.03
C PHE A 211 25.72 -10.91 10.55
N ARG A 212 26.37 -11.88 11.20
CA ARG A 212 26.37 -13.30 10.79
C ARG A 212 24.96 -13.90 10.70
N GLU A 213 24.05 -13.50 11.59
CA GLU A 213 22.68 -14.02 11.62
C GLU A 213 21.76 -13.41 10.56
N LEU A 214 22.16 -12.32 9.89
CA LEU A 214 21.42 -11.80 8.73
C LEU A 214 21.65 -12.65 7.48
N TRP A 215 22.71 -13.46 7.49
CA TRP A 215 23.10 -14.33 6.40
C TRP A 215 22.34 -15.67 6.46
N GLY A 216 22.09 -16.25 5.28
CA GLY A 216 21.48 -17.56 5.11
C GLY A 216 21.62 -18.03 3.66
N GLN A 217 21.28 -19.28 3.38
CA GLN A 217 21.21 -19.77 2.00
C GLN A 217 19.88 -19.35 1.36
N LEU A 218 19.91 -18.94 0.09
CA LEU A 218 18.70 -18.88 -0.71
C LEU A 218 18.16 -20.30 -0.92
N ALA A 219 16.98 -20.57 -0.39
CA ALA A 219 16.30 -21.85 -0.54
C ALA A 219 15.09 -21.67 -1.45
N LYS A 220 15.00 -22.47 -2.52
CA LYS A 220 13.87 -22.45 -3.46
C LYS A 220 12.96 -23.63 -3.16
N ASP A 221 11.68 -23.34 -3.01
CA ASP A 221 10.62 -24.33 -2.90
C ASP A 221 9.62 -24.14 -4.05
N LYS A 222 9.00 -25.24 -4.49
CA LYS A 222 7.94 -25.21 -5.48
C LYS A 222 6.83 -26.18 -5.12
N GLN A 223 5.59 -25.78 -5.33
CA GLN A 223 4.43 -26.64 -5.13
C GLN A 223 3.37 -26.38 -6.19
N ILE A 224 2.82 -27.47 -6.73
CA ILE A 224 1.74 -27.44 -7.72
C ILE A 224 0.40 -27.51 -6.99
N PHE A 225 -0.55 -26.71 -7.45
CA PHE A 225 -1.94 -26.72 -6.98
C PHE A 225 -2.90 -26.86 -8.16
N ASN A 226 -4.02 -27.54 -7.89
CA ASN A 226 -5.14 -27.64 -8.81
C ASN A 226 -6.28 -26.73 -8.33
N PHE A 227 -6.99 -26.14 -9.26
CA PHE A 227 -8.13 -25.26 -9.03
C PHE A 227 -9.26 -25.59 -10.00
N GLN A 228 -10.51 -25.44 -9.55
CA GLN A 228 -11.65 -25.61 -10.44
C GLN A 228 -11.70 -24.43 -11.40
N LYS A 229 -11.36 -24.69 -12.68
CA LYS A 229 -11.35 -23.68 -13.75
C LYS A 229 -12.62 -22.83 -13.72
N SER A 230 -12.45 -21.52 -13.74
CA SER A 230 -13.55 -20.54 -13.72
C SER A 230 -13.19 -19.37 -14.61
N TYR A 231 -14.11 -18.98 -15.51
CA TYR A 231 -13.93 -17.78 -16.35
C TYR A 231 -14.22 -16.48 -15.61
N LYS A 232 -14.78 -16.56 -14.40
CA LYS A 232 -14.87 -15.45 -13.45
C LYS A 232 -13.71 -15.53 -12.47
N GLU A 233 -13.21 -14.38 -12.06
CA GLU A 233 -12.24 -14.28 -10.97
C GLU A 233 -12.80 -14.92 -9.70
N LYS A 234 -12.00 -15.78 -9.07
CA LYS A 234 -12.35 -16.45 -7.83
C LYS A 234 -11.19 -16.42 -6.84
N PRO A 235 -11.45 -16.14 -5.56
CA PRO A 235 -10.43 -16.22 -4.54
C PRO A 235 -10.04 -17.68 -4.29
N PHE A 236 -8.75 -17.91 -4.06
CA PHE A 236 -8.21 -19.20 -3.67
C PHE A 236 -7.10 -19.02 -2.64
N SER A 237 -7.09 -19.86 -1.60
CA SER A 237 -6.11 -19.77 -0.52
C SER A 237 -5.22 -21.01 -0.54
N ILE A 238 -3.91 -20.80 -0.53
CA ILE A 238 -2.92 -21.88 -0.52
C ILE A 238 -2.12 -21.84 0.79
N PRO A 239 -1.86 -23.00 1.41
CA PRO A 239 -0.94 -23.07 2.53
C PRO A 239 0.50 -22.94 2.04
N LEU A 240 1.32 -22.17 2.75
CA LEU A 240 2.78 -22.10 2.53
C LEU A 240 3.55 -23.05 3.47
N THR A 241 2.88 -24.02 4.08
CA THR A 241 3.48 -24.98 5.01
C THR A 241 4.32 -26.07 4.33
N TYR A 242 4.27 -26.17 3.00
CA TYR A 242 5.12 -27.08 2.20
C TYR A 242 6.59 -26.63 2.11
N ARG A 243 6.87 -25.37 2.48
CA ARG A 243 8.24 -24.83 2.48
C ARG A 243 9.14 -25.62 3.42
N ARG A 244 10.44 -25.61 3.13
CA ARG A 244 11.43 -26.08 4.09
C ARG A 244 11.42 -25.18 5.34
N ASP A 245 11.62 -25.77 6.52
CA ASP A 245 11.61 -25.06 7.81
C ASP A 245 10.34 -24.20 7.99
N SER A 246 9.16 -24.74 7.64
CA SER A 246 7.90 -24.00 7.73
C SER A 246 7.49 -23.66 9.16
N ASP A 247 8.10 -24.30 10.16
CA ASP A 247 8.03 -24.00 11.59
C ASP A 247 8.81 -22.74 11.98
N LYS A 248 9.75 -22.28 11.15
CA LYS A 248 10.55 -21.08 11.38
C LYS A 248 9.99 -19.86 10.65
N GLY A 249 10.28 -18.69 11.22
CA GLY A 249 9.99 -17.42 10.58
C GLY A 249 10.94 -17.18 9.41
N SER A 250 10.42 -16.54 8.37
CA SER A 250 11.18 -16.33 7.14
C SER A 250 10.61 -15.20 6.30
N ILE A 251 11.50 -14.55 5.55
CA ILE A 251 11.13 -13.65 4.46
C ILE A 251 11.13 -14.50 3.18
N GLN A 252 10.04 -14.42 2.42
CA GLN A 252 9.76 -15.23 1.25
C GLN A 252 9.47 -14.33 0.06
N LEU A 253 10.15 -14.56 -1.05
CA LEU A 253 9.79 -13.99 -2.34
C LEU A 253 8.93 -15.02 -3.10
N VAL A 254 7.69 -14.67 -3.40
CA VAL A 254 6.72 -15.59 -4.00
C VAL A 254 6.32 -15.14 -5.41
N LYS A 255 6.33 -16.07 -6.36
CA LYS A 255 5.78 -15.92 -7.71
C LYS A 255 4.89 -17.11 -8.03
N VAL A 256 3.76 -16.85 -8.67
CA VAL A 256 2.80 -17.89 -9.06
C VAL A 256 2.68 -17.90 -10.57
N ALA A 257 2.74 -19.08 -11.19
CA ALA A 257 2.67 -19.23 -12.64
C ALA A 257 1.72 -20.35 -13.04
N SER A 258 0.94 -20.13 -14.09
CA SER A 258 0.10 -21.15 -14.73
C SER A 258 0.96 -22.24 -15.34
N GLU A 259 0.56 -23.50 -15.18
CA GLU A 259 1.21 -24.64 -15.84
C GLU A 259 0.76 -24.79 -17.32
N ASN A 260 -0.22 -23.99 -17.76
CA ASN A 260 -0.72 -24.03 -19.12
C ASN A 260 0.17 -23.19 -20.06
N SER A 261 0.91 -23.86 -20.94
CA SER A 261 1.81 -23.20 -21.90
C SER A 261 1.09 -22.35 -22.95
N GLU A 262 -0.18 -22.63 -23.25
CA GLU A 262 -0.97 -21.89 -24.25
C GLU A 262 -1.74 -20.70 -23.67
N LEU A 263 -1.95 -20.68 -22.35
CA LEU A 263 -2.60 -19.61 -21.58
C LEU A 263 -1.69 -19.23 -20.42
N LYS A 264 -0.53 -18.66 -20.77
CA LYS A 264 0.43 -18.19 -19.79
C LYS A 264 -0.19 -17.09 -18.94
N ALA A 265 -0.10 -17.27 -17.63
CA ALA A 265 -0.44 -16.26 -16.65
C ALA A 265 0.55 -16.39 -15.50
N GLU A 266 1.02 -15.26 -15.01
CA GLU A 266 1.92 -15.21 -13.87
C GLU A 266 1.60 -14.01 -13.00
N SER A 267 1.85 -14.15 -11.70
CA SER A 267 1.80 -13.03 -10.77
C SER A 267 3.10 -12.22 -10.87
N PRO A 268 3.08 -10.95 -10.45
CA PRO A 268 4.32 -10.27 -10.06
C PRO A 268 4.98 -11.02 -8.89
N TYR A 269 6.24 -10.69 -8.60
CA TYR A 269 6.86 -11.13 -7.36
C TYR A 269 6.21 -10.41 -6.17
N LYS A 270 5.97 -11.15 -5.08
CA LYS A 270 5.52 -10.59 -3.81
C LYS A 270 6.45 -11.01 -2.69
N LEU A 271 6.98 -10.02 -1.98
CA LEU A 271 7.72 -10.23 -0.75
C LEU A 271 6.71 -10.44 0.39
N VAL A 272 6.87 -11.52 1.13
CA VAL A 272 6.01 -11.92 2.26
C VAL A 272 6.89 -12.25 3.45
N ARG A 273 6.56 -11.76 4.64
CA ARG A 273 7.17 -12.18 5.90
C ARG A 273 6.24 -13.11 6.65
N ILE A 274 6.74 -14.30 6.98
CA ILE A 274 6.08 -15.29 7.80
C ILE A 274 6.76 -15.22 9.17
N THR A 275 6.06 -14.70 10.19
CA THR A 275 6.70 -14.32 11.46
C THR A 275 5.71 -14.24 12.61
N ASP A 276 6.19 -14.45 13.82
CA ASP A 276 5.51 -14.08 15.07
C ASP A 276 6.06 -12.77 15.65
N ILE A 277 7.07 -12.14 15.04
CA ILE A 277 7.63 -10.87 15.51
C ILE A 277 6.83 -9.68 14.97
N GLY A 278 6.12 -9.00 15.86
CA GLY A 278 5.55 -7.68 15.66
C GLY A 278 6.57 -6.59 15.95
N ILE A 279 6.78 -5.68 15.00
CA ILE A 279 7.68 -4.52 15.16
C ILE A 279 6.83 -3.26 15.21
N THR A 280 6.89 -2.54 16.33
CA THR A 280 6.35 -1.19 16.48
C THR A 280 7.50 -0.21 16.64
N TYR A 281 7.42 0.97 16.04
CA TYR A 281 8.46 1.98 16.19
C TYR A 281 7.87 3.37 16.42
N LYS A 282 8.69 4.24 17.01
CA LYS A 282 8.45 5.68 17.08
C LYS A 282 9.78 6.39 16.94
N ARG A 283 9.88 7.30 15.97
CA ARG A 283 11.11 8.09 15.77
C ARG A 283 10.87 9.57 16.05
N SER A 284 11.92 10.24 16.47
CA SER A 284 12.03 11.69 16.59
C SER A 284 13.32 12.15 15.92
N SER A 285 13.59 13.45 15.94
CA SER A 285 14.88 13.99 15.50
C SER A 285 16.06 13.56 16.39
N LYS A 286 15.79 13.02 17.59
CA LYS A 286 16.83 12.68 18.58
C LYS A 286 16.97 11.20 18.86
N ASN A 287 15.96 10.39 18.58
CA ASN A 287 16.00 8.97 18.90
C ASN A 287 14.99 8.16 18.09
N LEU A 288 15.24 6.86 18.06
CA LEU A 288 14.34 5.83 17.57
C LEU A 288 14.02 4.89 18.73
N LEU A 289 12.73 4.73 19.02
CA LEU A 289 12.23 3.65 19.87
C LEU A 289 11.73 2.52 18.97
N VAL A 290 12.19 1.30 19.23
CA VAL A 290 11.68 0.07 18.62
C VAL A 290 11.15 -0.83 19.73
N TRP A 291 9.95 -1.36 19.55
CA TRP A 291 9.28 -2.27 20.46
C TRP A 291 8.89 -3.56 19.73
N LEU A 292 9.39 -4.68 20.24
CA LEU A 292 9.16 -6.01 19.69
C LEU A 292 8.20 -6.80 20.57
N THR A 293 7.17 -7.38 19.94
CA THR A 293 6.14 -8.18 20.60
C THR A 293 5.83 -9.44 19.80
N SER A 294 5.35 -10.49 20.45
CA SER A 294 4.78 -11.66 19.76
C SER A 294 3.41 -11.29 19.18
N ILE A 295 3.19 -11.53 17.89
CA ILE A 295 1.90 -11.30 17.22
C ILE A 295 0.84 -12.24 17.79
N GLN A 296 1.20 -13.50 18.02
CA GLN A 296 0.31 -14.53 18.53
C GLN A 296 -0.05 -14.31 20.00
N LYS A 297 0.92 -13.96 20.84
CA LYS A 297 0.76 -13.91 22.30
C LYS A 297 0.57 -12.50 22.86
N GLY A 298 0.92 -11.45 22.11
CA GLY A 298 0.87 -10.07 22.57
C GLY A 298 1.86 -9.75 23.70
N VAL A 299 2.93 -10.56 23.87
CA VAL A 299 3.93 -10.39 24.93
C VAL A 299 5.22 -9.77 24.39
N PRO A 300 5.98 -9.00 25.20
CA PRO A 300 7.25 -8.44 24.77
C PRO A 300 8.32 -9.49 24.42
N LEU A 301 9.17 -9.17 23.44
CA LEU A 301 10.27 -10.01 22.98
C LEU A 301 11.63 -9.41 23.36
N GLY A 302 12.18 -9.83 24.50
CA GLY A 302 13.49 -9.38 24.97
C GLY A 302 14.67 -10.11 24.35
N SER A 303 15.85 -9.48 24.44
CA SER A 303 17.14 -9.99 23.92
C SER A 303 17.19 -10.27 22.41
N GLN A 304 16.26 -9.71 21.63
CA GLN A 304 16.23 -9.88 20.18
C GLN A 304 17.10 -8.84 19.49
N LYS A 305 17.80 -9.23 18.42
CA LYS A 305 18.68 -8.32 17.69
C LYS A 305 17.87 -7.42 16.78
N VAL A 306 18.24 -6.13 16.74
CA VAL A 306 17.58 -5.12 15.91
C VAL A 306 18.59 -4.47 14.97
N TYR A 307 18.18 -4.26 13.73
CA TYR A 307 18.96 -3.60 12.69
C TYR A 307 18.12 -2.53 12.00
N ALA A 308 18.79 -1.54 11.42
CA ALA A 308 18.18 -0.52 10.58
C ALA A 308 18.79 -0.53 9.18
N LEU A 309 17.97 -0.32 8.16
CA LEU A 309 18.38 -0.10 6.78
C LEU A 309 18.14 1.37 6.43
N ASP A 310 19.16 2.04 5.89
CA ASP A 310 19.05 3.42 5.41
C ASP A 310 18.83 3.53 3.88
N ASP A 311 18.65 4.76 3.42
CA ASP A 311 18.52 5.13 2.00
C ASP A 311 19.80 4.97 1.15
N GLN A 312 20.92 4.57 1.76
CA GLN A 312 22.18 4.25 1.08
C GLN A 312 22.45 2.75 1.00
N SER A 313 21.46 1.93 1.34
CA SER A 313 21.54 0.47 1.43
C SER A 313 22.52 -0.01 2.51
N GLN A 314 22.73 0.78 3.56
CA GLN A 314 23.55 0.41 4.71
C GLN A 314 22.69 -0.25 5.79
N ILE A 315 23.16 -1.39 6.29
CA ILE A 315 22.57 -2.13 7.41
C ILE A 315 23.35 -1.77 8.68
N PHE A 316 22.70 -1.10 9.62
CA PHE A 316 23.22 -0.75 10.92
C PHE A 316 22.80 -1.76 11.97
N TYR A 317 23.73 -2.23 12.80
CA TYR A 317 23.39 -2.99 14.00
C TYR A 317 23.00 -2.04 15.13
N LEU A 318 21.75 -2.12 15.59
CA LEU A 318 21.21 -1.21 16.61
C LEU A 318 21.40 -1.73 18.04
N GLY A 319 21.52 -3.04 18.21
CA GLY A 319 21.69 -3.68 19.52
C GLY A 319 20.67 -4.79 19.77
N LYS A 320 20.31 -4.97 21.04
CA LYS A 320 19.29 -5.95 21.48
C LYS A 320 18.19 -5.26 22.30
N THR A 321 16.98 -5.79 22.22
CA THR A 321 15.87 -5.36 23.10
C THR A 321 16.10 -5.75 24.55
N ASN A 322 15.59 -4.95 25.48
CA ASN A 322 15.57 -5.24 26.92
C ASN A 322 14.45 -6.25 27.28
N SER A 323 14.22 -6.54 28.57
CA SER A 323 13.16 -7.44 29.03
C SER A 323 11.75 -7.03 28.62
N ASP A 324 11.51 -5.75 28.38
CA ASP A 324 10.22 -5.19 27.94
C ASP A 324 10.08 -5.17 26.42
N GLY A 325 11.00 -5.81 25.69
CA GLY A 325 11.03 -5.87 24.24
C GLY A 325 11.39 -4.53 23.59
N VAL A 326 11.92 -3.57 24.34
CA VAL A 326 12.21 -2.21 23.86
C VAL A 326 13.70 -2.02 23.64
N ILE A 327 14.05 -1.28 22.58
CA ILE A 327 15.36 -0.64 22.41
C ILE A 327 15.16 0.83 22.03
N ILE A 328 15.91 1.73 22.67
CA ILE A 328 15.97 3.15 22.33
C ILE A 328 17.36 3.41 21.75
N VAL A 329 17.40 3.96 20.54
CA VAL A 329 18.61 4.20 19.77
C VAL A 329 18.76 5.70 19.54
N GLU A 330 19.93 6.23 19.83
CA GLU A 330 20.30 7.61 19.55
C GLU A 330 21.14 7.70 18.26
N PRO A 331 21.05 8.80 17.48
CA PRO A 331 21.98 9.09 16.39
C PRO A 331 23.42 9.04 16.88
N GLY A 332 24.31 8.43 16.11
CA GLY A 332 25.68 8.22 16.54
C GLY A 332 26.50 7.39 15.58
N ILE A 333 27.77 7.18 15.90
CA ILE A 333 28.68 6.38 15.09
C ILE A 333 28.48 4.90 15.40
N LEU A 334 27.88 4.16 14.47
CA LEU A 334 27.61 2.74 14.58
C LEU A 334 28.33 1.94 13.48
N LYS A 335 28.48 0.64 13.68
CA LYS A 335 28.95 -0.27 12.62
C LYS A 335 27.84 -0.40 11.58
N ALA A 336 28.19 -0.13 10.33
CA ALA A 336 27.31 -0.26 9.18
C ALA A 336 27.93 -1.21 8.16
N MET A 337 27.12 -2.11 7.63
CA MET A 337 27.48 -3.00 6.54
C MET A 337 26.74 -2.60 5.28
N LYS A 338 27.45 -2.55 4.15
CA LYS A 338 26.82 -2.44 2.83
C LYS A 338 27.16 -3.68 2.02
N VAL A 339 26.14 -4.30 1.43
CA VAL A 339 26.29 -5.45 0.53
C VAL A 339 26.08 -4.97 -0.91
N GLU A 340 27.00 -5.36 -1.77
CA GLU A 340 26.97 -5.08 -3.20
C GLU A 340 26.34 -6.27 -3.95
N ARG A 341 25.81 -6.02 -5.16
CA ARG A 341 25.13 -7.05 -5.97
C ARG A 341 26.00 -8.29 -6.23
N HIS A 342 27.31 -8.11 -6.34
CA HIS A 342 28.28 -9.21 -6.54
C HIS A 342 28.72 -9.92 -5.25
N GLY A 343 27.96 -9.79 -4.15
CA GLY A 343 28.24 -10.44 -2.86
C GLY A 343 29.42 -9.85 -2.09
N ARG A 344 30.08 -8.81 -2.61
CA ARG A 344 31.08 -8.03 -1.85
C ARG A 344 30.37 -7.27 -0.75
N TYR A 345 31.04 -7.13 0.38
CA TYR A 345 30.54 -6.30 1.46
C TYR A 345 31.63 -5.37 1.98
N THR A 346 31.21 -4.23 2.51
CA THR A 346 32.07 -3.32 3.26
C THR A 346 31.49 -3.10 4.63
N VAL A 347 32.35 -3.02 5.65
CA VAL A 347 31.95 -2.73 7.03
C VAL A 347 32.72 -1.52 7.49
N ASN A 348 32.01 -0.45 7.81
CA ASN A 348 32.60 0.82 8.21
C ASN A 348 31.84 1.39 9.41
N LYS A 349 32.49 2.26 10.18
CA LYS A 349 31.79 3.10 11.15
C LYS A 349 31.13 4.26 10.41
N ARG A 350 29.82 4.41 10.56
CA ARG A 350 29.02 5.44 9.89
C ARG A 350 28.12 6.12 10.91
N HIS A 351 27.84 7.40 10.67
CA HIS A 351 26.88 8.13 11.50
C HIS A 351 25.46 7.69 11.11
N LEU A 352 24.73 7.11 12.06
CA LEU A 352 23.32 6.77 11.90
C LEU A 352 22.47 8.03 11.99
N ASP A 353 21.81 8.38 10.90
CA ASP A 353 20.76 9.40 10.86
C ASP A 353 19.39 8.71 10.90
N VAL A 354 18.69 8.86 12.02
CA VAL A 354 17.37 8.23 12.25
C VAL A 354 16.32 8.69 11.22
N SER A 355 16.47 9.88 10.64
CA SER A 355 15.55 10.40 9.62
C SER A 355 15.67 9.70 8.26
N ARG A 356 16.81 9.02 8.02
CA ARG A 356 17.13 8.33 6.77
C ARG A 356 16.88 6.82 6.80
N ILE A 357 16.45 6.29 7.95
CA ILE A 357 16.07 4.88 8.08
C ILE A 357 14.82 4.62 7.22
N LEU A 358 14.93 3.62 6.33
CA LEU A 358 13.87 3.14 5.45
C LEU A 358 13.21 1.87 5.96
N ALA A 359 13.93 1.03 6.71
CA ALA A 359 13.36 -0.19 7.28
C ALA A 359 14.05 -0.60 8.59
N LEU A 360 13.32 -1.34 9.41
CA LEU A 360 13.84 -2.01 10.60
C LEU A 360 13.74 -3.51 10.42
N VAL A 361 14.75 -4.23 10.90
CA VAL A 361 14.80 -5.69 10.87
C VAL A 361 14.97 -6.20 12.29
N ALA A 362 14.17 -7.19 12.67
CA ALA A 362 14.26 -7.89 13.95
C ALA A 362 14.59 -9.35 13.71
N LEU A 363 15.56 -9.86 14.45
CA LEU A 363 16.01 -11.24 14.39
C LEU A 363 15.92 -11.91 15.75
N SER A 364 15.43 -13.15 15.73
CA SER A 364 15.59 -14.16 16.77
C SER A 364 16.28 -15.40 16.19
N HIS A 365 16.48 -16.43 17.00
CA HIS A 365 17.13 -17.67 16.56
C HIS A 365 16.35 -18.45 15.47
N ASP A 366 15.03 -18.31 15.43
CA ASP A 366 14.11 -19.09 14.60
C ASP A 366 13.05 -18.22 13.91
N ASP A 367 13.18 -16.90 13.97
CA ASP A 367 12.21 -15.95 13.42
C ASP A 367 12.90 -14.67 12.94
N THR A 368 12.33 -14.09 11.89
CA THR A 368 12.81 -12.88 11.24
C THR A 368 11.62 -12.06 10.76
N SER A 369 11.68 -10.76 11.00
CA SER A 369 10.67 -9.81 10.55
C SER A 369 11.32 -8.50 10.16
N PHE A 370 10.63 -7.74 9.33
CA PHE A 370 11.02 -6.38 8.98
C PHE A 370 9.78 -5.50 8.84
N ILE A 371 9.97 -4.19 9.01
CA ILE A 371 8.95 -3.18 8.75
C ILE A 371 9.58 -2.02 7.98
N GLU A 372 8.91 -1.58 6.92
CA GLU A 372 9.28 -0.38 6.17
C GLU A 372 8.76 0.87 6.89
N ILE A 373 9.58 1.90 6.93
CA ILE A 373 9.24 3.23 7.44
C ILE A 373 8.84 4.10 6.24
N LYS A 374 7.54 4.14 5.95
CA LYS A 374 6.99 4.99 4.89
C LYS A 374 6.72 6.38 5.42
N LYS A 375 7.41 7.38 4.86
CA LYS A 375 7.18 8.80 5.21
C LYS A 375 5.72 9.15 4.96
N GLY A 376 5.01 9.56 6.00
CA GLY A 376 3.58 9.91 5.96
C GLY A 376 2.63 8.88 6.58
N ASP A 377 3.06 7.61 6.71
CA ASP A 377 2.23 6.53 7.29
C ASP A 377 2.43 6.35 8.80
N GLU A 378 3.28 7.18 9.41
CA GLU A 378 3.61 7.10 10.83
C GLU A 378 2.42 7.50 11.70
N PHE A 379 2.22 6.79 12.82
CA PHE A 379 1.16 7.12 13.75
C PHE A 379 1.51 8.33 14.59
N TYR A 380 0.50 9.17 14.79
CA TYR A 380 0.68 10.57 15.11
C TYR A 380 -0.48 11.00 16.00
N PRO A 381 -0.24 11.52 17.22
CA PRO A 381 -1.33 11.91 18.11
C PRO A 381 -2.14 13.04 17.47
N GLY A 382 -3.46 12.87 17.39
CA GLY A 382 -4.39 13.90 16.93
C GLY A 382 -4.31 15.16 17.80
N ASP A 383 -4.57 16.32 17.20
CA ASP A 383 -4.68 17.62 17.88
C ASP A 383 -3.43 18.13 18.62
N VAL A 384 -2.26 17.55 18.36
CA VAL A 384 -0.97 18.03 18.89
C VAL A 384 -0.23 18.81 17.81
N GLN A 385 -0.02 20.12 18.00
CA GLN A 385 0.88 20.91 17.16
C GLN A 385 2.30 20.34 17.21
N ARG A 386 2.88 20.07 16.04
CA ARG A 386 4.23 19.53 15.92
C ARG A 386 5.17 20.54 15.29
N GLU A 387 6.44 20.45 15.69
CA GLU A 387 7.51 21.06 14.93
C GLU A 387 7.55 20.43 13.53
N LYS A 388 7.67 21.27 12.51
CA LYS A 388 7.82 20.79 11.12
C LYS A 388 9.15 20.05 10.98
N HIS A 389 9.15 18.96 10.22
CA HIS A 389 10.32 18.09 10.01
C HIS A 389 11.45 18.79 9.22
N ASP A 390 11.13 19.93 8.62
CA ASP A 390 11.88 20.64 7.59
C ASP A 390 12.37 22.02 8.07
N GLY A 391 11.93 22.46 9.25
CA GLY A 391 12.26 23.77 9.80
C GLY A 391 13.43 23.67 10.77
N LYS A 392 14.31 24.68 10.78
CA LYS A 392 15.23 24.96 11.90
C LYS A 392 14.48 24.64 13.21
N PRO A 393 15.09 23.92 14.17
CA PRO A 393 14.43 23.61 15.44
C PRO A 393 13.78 24.88 15.94
N GLN A 394 12.46 24.86 16.14
CA GLN A 394 11.71 26.05 16.54
C GLN A 394 12.46 26.57 17.76
N GLY A 395 12.96 27.81 17.65
CA GLY A 395 14.02 28.31 18.54
C GLY A 395 13.76 27.84 19.96
N LEU A 396 14.76 27.21 20.58
CA LEU A 396 14.65 26.63 21.92
C LEU A 396 14.15 27.66 22.95
N ILE A 397 14.05 28.93 22.58
CA ILE A 397 13.59 30.06 23.36
C ILE A 397 12.13 30.35 23.01
N LYS A 398 11.22 30.11 23.95
CA LYS A 398 9.83 30.62 23.87
C LYS A 398 9.73 31.87 24.69
N ALA A 399 9.07 32.88 24.13
CA ALA A 399 8.95 34.17 24.76
C ALA A 399 7.54 34.75 24.65
N SER A 400 7.16 35.56 25.63
CA SER A 400 5.92 36.33 25.62
C SER A 400 6.20 37.70 26.21
N ILE A 401 5.72 38.74 25.53
CA ILE A 401 5.75 40.11 26.01
C ILE A 401 4.33 40.67 26.02
N PHE A 402 3.98 41.36 27.10
CA PHE A 402 2.68 41.97 27.28
C PHE A 402 2.80 43.29 28.01
N THR A 403 1.82 44.13 27.78
CA THR A 403 1.65 45.41 28.46
C THR A 403 0.55 45.30 29.50
N GLU A 404 0.49 46.20 30.49
CA GLU A 404 -0.55 46.14 31.53
C GLU A 404 -1.97 46.31 30.95
N ARG A 405 -2.07 47.05 29.85
CA ARG A 405 -3.29 47.28 29.06
C ARG A 405 -2.98 47.28 27.57
N GLY A 406 -4.00 47.03 26.74
CA GLY A 406 -3.88 47.01 25.28
C GLY A 406 -4.07 48.37 24.59
N ILE A 407 -4.50 49.40 25.33
CA ILE A 407 -4.83 50.74 24.80
C ILE A 407 -4.42 51.85 25.77
N TYR A 408 -3.86 52.93 25.24
CA TYR A 408 -3.23 54.05 25.94
C TYR A 408 -3.66 55.38 25.34
N LYS A 409 -3.55 56.44 26.13
CA LYS A 409 -3.77 57.83 25.70
C LYS A 409 -2.45 58.57 25.54
N PRO A 410 -2.41 59.67 24.77
CA PRO A 410 -1.26 60.56 24.74
C PRO A 410 -0.92 61.06 26.15
N GLY A 411 0.36 61.02 26.51
CA GLY A 411 0.91 61.32 27.83
C GLY A 411 1.02 60.12 28.78
N ASP A 412 0.40 58.97 28.45
CA ASP A 412 0.44 57.79 29.29
C ASP A 412 1.85 57.15 29.34
N MET A 413 2.14 56.49 30.46
CA MET A 413 3.26 55.57 30.56
C MET A 413 2.78 54.15 30.23
N VAL A 414 3.44 53.51 29.27
CA VAL A 414 3.27 52.09 28.94
C VAL A 414 4.25 51.31 29.79
N PHE A 415 3.77 50.32 30.54
CA PHE A 415 4.63 49.33 31.17
C PHE A 415 4.57 48.04 30.36
N PHE A 416 5.71 47.39 30.18
CA PHE A 416 5.74 46.08 29.53
C PHE A 416 6.54 45.09 30.36
N LYS A 417 6.10 43.84 30.30
CA LYS A 417 6.75 42.70 30.94
C LYS A 417 6.99 41.61 29.91
N GLY A 418 8.24 41.18 29.81
CA GLY A 418 8.68 40.08 28.97
C GLY A 418 8.99 38.85 29.82
N THR A 419 8.73 37.68 29.27
CA THR A 419 9.11 36.37 29.81
C THR A 419 9.80 35.58 28.72
N LEU A 420 10.95 34.99 29.03
CA LEU A 420 11.74 34.17 28.12
C LEU A 420 12.11 32.86 28.81
N ARG A 421 11.93 31.75 28.10
CA ARG A 421 12.19 30.39 28.60
C ARG A 421 12.93 29.59 27.55
N LYS A 422 14.00 28.91 27.96
CA LYS A 422 14.72 27.95 27.14
C LYS A 422 14.18 26.54 27.39
N TYR A 423 13.76 25.87 26.34
CA TYR A 423 13.30 24.50 26.30
C TYR A 423 14.45 23.66 25.76
N SER A 424 14.95 22.71 26.53
CA SER A 424 15.98 21.78 26.07
C SER A 424 15.77 20.42 26.72
N ASN A 425 15.70 19.37 25.89
CA ASN A 425 15.58 17.97 26.35
C ASN A 425 14.45 17.74 27.37
N GLY A 426 13.29 18.37 27.16
CA GLY A 426 12.14 18.27 28.08
C GLY A 426 12.22 19.15 29.32
N ASN A 427 13.37 19.79 29.57
CA ASN A 427 13.55 20.75 30.66
C ASN A 427 13.23 22.17 30.21
N ILE A 428 12.74 22.97 31.16
CA ILE A 428 12.46 24.40 30.98
C ILE A 428 13.38 25.17 31.92
N SER A 429 14.19 26.08 31.39
CA SER A 429 15.08 26.94 32.17
C SER A 429 14.83 28.43 31.85
N PRO A 430 15.14 29.35 32.77
CA PRO A 430 15.13 30.78 32.47
C PRO A 430 16.16 31.11 31.38
N TYR A 431 15.85 32.09 30.53
CA TYR A 431 16.82 32.68 29.60
C TYR A 431 17.43 33.92 30.25
N LEU A 432 18.76 34.03 30.28
CA LEU A 432 19.51 35.02 31.08
C LEU A 432 20.45 35.91 30.26
N ASN A 433 20.47 35.76 28.93
CA ASN A 433 21.34 36.57 28.09
C ASN A 433 20.66 37.90 27.73
N GLU A 434 21.46 38.83 27.21
CA GLU A 434 20.99 40.09 26.65
C GLU A 434 19.83 39.89 25.67
N THR A 435 18.78 40.68 25.90
CA THR A 435 17.51 40.62 25.18
C THR A 435 17.17 42.02 24.67
N PRO A 436 17.46 42.33 23.39
CA PRO A 436 17.05 43.58 22.78
C PRO A 436 15.52 43.68 22.69
N VAL A 437 14.99 44.84 23.06
CA VAL A 437 13.57 45.19 22.92
C VAL A 437 13.48 46.51 22.16
N ARG A 438 12.62 46.51 21.14
CA ARG A 438 12.42 47.65 20.25
C ARG A 438 10.93 47.93 20.10
N ILE A 439 10.52 49.19 20.17
CA ILE A 439 9.13 49.59 19.98
C ILE A 439 9.06 50.52 18.76
N GLU A 440 8.22 50.17 17.81
CA GLU A 440 7.91 51.00 16.65
C GLU A 440 6.52 51.62 16.78
N ASN A 441 6.40 52.84 16.25
CA ASN A 441 5.12 53.50 16.07
C ASN A 441 4.41 53.03 14.77
N PRO A 442 3.17 53.48 14.49
CA PRO A 442 2.42 53.09 13.29
C PRO A 442 3.07 53.46 11.95
N LYS A 443 4.06 54.37 11.96
CA LYS A 443 4.83 54.79 10.79
C LYS A 443 6.10 53.96 10.58
N GLY A 444 6.38 53.00 11.46
CA GLY A 444 7.61 52.20 11.47
C GLY A 444 8.81 52.91 12.10
N GLU A 445 8.61 54.07 12.73
CA GLU A 445 9.69 54.79 13.40
C GLU A 445 9.94 54.15 14.78
N THR A 446 11.20 53.91 15.13
CA THR A 446 11.58 53.34 16.43
C THR A 446 11.49 54.42 17.51
N VAL A 447 10.60 54.20 18.49
CA VAL A 447 10.37 55.10 19.63
C VAL A 447 11.03 54.62 20.92
N LEU A 448 11.45 53.34 20.97
CA LEU A 448 12.29 52.78 22.03
C LEU A 448 13.21 51.73 21.42
N GLN A 449 14.48 51.73 21.80
CA GLN A 449 15.40 50.64 21.54
C GLN A 449 16.32 50.47 22.76
N SER A 450 16.25 49.33 23.43
CA SER A 450 17.01 49.08 24.65
C SER A 450 17.30 47.59 24.82
N THR A 451 18.46 47.28 25.39
CA THR A 451 18.87 45.91 25.69
C THR A 451 18.66 45.64 27.18
N TYR A 452 17.95 44.56 27.50
CA TYR A 452 17.66 44.15 28.87
C TYR A 452 18.37 42.84 29.20
N ILE A 453 18.79 42.66 30.46
CA ILE A 453 19.24 41.37 30.99
C ILE A 453 18.09 40.81 31.83
N PRO A 454 17.48 39.67 31.44
CA PRO A 454 16.42 39.05 32.23
C PRO A 454 16.88 38.66 33.64
N THR A 455 15.95 38.67 34.59
CA THR A 455 16.18 38.21 35.97
C THR A 455 16.44 36.71 36.05
N GLU A 456 16.81 36.19 37.23
CA GLU A 456 16.93 34.75 37.50
C GLU A 456 15.69 33.93 37.11
N PHE A 457 14.52 34.56 37.07
CA PHE A 457 13.26 33.96 36.64
C PHE A 457 13.01 34.10 35.13
N GLY A 458 13.98 34.53 34.33
CA GLY A 458 13.86 34.76 32.90
C GLY A 458 12.78 35.80 32.55
N THR A 459 12.71 36.88 33.32
CA THR A 459 11.74 37.97 33.09
C THR A 459 12.44 39.30 32.94
N LEU A 460 11.88 40.19 32.12
CA LEU A 460 12.32 41.57 31.98
C LEU A 460 11.13 42.51 32.11
N SER A 461 11.40 43.76 32.45
CA SER A 461 10.38 44.81 32.49
C SER A 461 10.97 46.14 32.04
N GLY A 462 10.18 46.92 31.33
CA GLY A 462 10.53 48.27 30.90
C GLY A 462 9.31 49.17 30.83
N ASN A 463 9.54 50.43 30.50
CA ASN A 463 8.49 51.41 30.34
C ASN A 463 8.81 52.37 29.19
N LEU A 464 7.77 52.97 28.62
CA LEU A 464 7.85 53.99 27.59
C LEU A 464 6.82 55.07 27.88
N ARG A 465 7.25 56.33 27.92
CA ARG A 465 6.33 57.48 27.96
C ARG A 465 5.86 57.79 26.53
N LEU A 466 4.55 57.82 26.31
CA LEU A 466 3.97 58.19 25.03
C LEU A 466 3.75 59.70 24.98
N ASP A 467 4.69 60.46 24.42
CA ASP A 467 4.56 61.91 24.37
C ASP A 467 3.35 62.36 23.53
N ALA A 468 2.82 63.54 23.83
CA ALA A 468 1.59 64.03 23.18
C ALA A 468 1.68 64.15 21.65
N HIS A 469 2.89 64.30 21.12
CA HIS A 469 3.17 64.44 19.69
C HIS A 469 3.31 63.08 18.97
N PHE A 470 3.30 61.96 19.71
CA PHE A 470 3.41 60.64 19.13
C PHE A 470 2.16 60.30 18.29
N PRO A 471 2.32 59.71 17.09
CA PRO A 471 1.20 59.41 16.23
C PRO A 471 0.24 58.40 16.87
N LEU A 472 -1.07 58.64 16.77
CA LEU A 472 -2.10 57.68 17.18
C LEU A 472 -2.06 56.44 16.28
N GLY A 473 -2.39 55.27 16.84
CA GLY A 473 -2.50 54.01 16.12
C GLY A 473 -1.84 52.83 16.85
N THR A 474 -1.54 51.78 16.09
CA THR A 474 -0.92 50.54 16.58
C THR A 474 0.58 50.69 16.72
N TYR A 475 1.09 50.51 17.94
CA TYR A 475 2.51 50.37 18.24
C TYR A 475 2.87 48.89 18.34
N THR A 476 4.07 48.53 17.90
CA THR A 476 4.55 47.15 17.91
C THR A 476 5.81 47.03 18.75
N ILE A 477 5.78 46.15 19.74
CA ILE A 477 6.91 45.76 20.56
C ILE A 477 7.53 44.51 19.94
N PHE A 478 8.82 44.59 19.63
CA PHE A 478 9.66 43.51 19.16
C PHE A 478 10.61 43.10 20.28
N MET A 479 10.68 41.80 20.54
CA MET A 479 11.65 41.23 21.48
C MET A 479 12.52 40.21 20.74
N GLU A 480 13.82 40.38 20.85
CA GLU A 480 14.83 39.64 20.10
C GLU A 480 15.66 38.75 21.01
N SER A 481 16.17 37.66 20.45
CA SER A 481 17.12 36.77 21.12
C SER A 481 18.00 36.09 20.08
N GLU A 482 19.30 35.97 20.35
CA GLU A 482 20.26 35.29 19.47
C GLU A 482 20.25 35.81 18.02
N GLY A 483 19.87 37.08 17.80
CA GLY A 483 19.81 37.73 16.49
C GLY A 483 18.50 37.57 15.72
N ASP A 484 17.50 36.87 16.28
CA ASP A 484 16.18 36.67 15.68
C ASP A 484 15.05 37.23 16.57
N TYR A 485 13.93 37.63 15.96
CA TYR A 485 12.72 38.03 16.70
C TYR A 485 12.04 36.80 17.33
N VAL A 486 11.99 36.74 18.66
CA VAL A 486 11.36 35.61 19.39
C VAL A 486 9.87 35.82 19.65
N THR A 487 9.43 37.08 19.74
CA THR A 487 8.00 37.40 19.89
C THR A 487 7.72 38.86 19.55
N THR A 488 6.47 39.14 19.19
CA THR A 488 5.96 40.49 18.96
C THR A 488 4.63 40.69 19.67
N ARG A 489 4.36 41.93 20.10
CA ARG A 489 3.09 42.31 20.72
C ARG A 489 2.71 43.72 20.31
N THR A 490 1.42 43.96 20.15
CA THR A 490 0.91 45.29 19.82
C THR A 490 0.16 45.92 20.98
N PHE A 491 0.17 47.25 21.03
CA PHE A 491 -0.72 48.07 21.83
C PHE A 491 -1.21 49.27 21.02
N GLN A 492 -2.33 49.86 21.44
CA GLN A 492 -2.96 50.99 20.75
C GLN A 492 -2.68 52.30 21.50
N LEU A 493 -2.29 53.35 20.79
CA LEU A 493 -2.32 54.72 21.27
C LEU A 493 -3.50 55.44 20.62
N GLN A 494 -4.53 55.77 21.39
CA GLN A 494 -5.75 56.39 20.89
C GLN A 494 -6.31 57.42 21.87
N GLU A 495 -7.11 58.33 21.33
CA GLU A 495 -8.00 59.16 22.14
C GLU A 495 -9.29 58.40 22.42
N PHE A 496 -9.47 57.93 23.65
CA PHE A 496 -10.67 57.21 24.04
C PHE A 496 -11.23 57.69 25.39
N ARG A 497 -12.52 57.42 25.59
CA ARG A 497 -13.21 57.61 26.87
C ARG A 497 -13.53 56.24 27.46
N ALA A 498 -13.28 56.07 28.75
CA ALA A 498 -13.59 54.82 29.43
C ALA A 498 -15.10 54.54 29.32
N PRO A 499 -15.51 53.30 29.00
CA PRO A 499 -16.92 52.93 28.98
C PRO A 499 -17.57 53.20 30.32
N LYS A 500 -18.72 53.87 30.33
CA LYS A 500 -19.51 54.15 31.55
C LYS A 500 -20.62 53.12 31.81
N HIS A 501 -20.85 52.20 30.88
CA HIS A 501 -21.85 51.14 30.99
C HIS A 501 -21.27 49.82 30.46
N LYS A 502 -21.74 48.70 31.01
CA LYS A 502 -21.39 47.35 30.59
C LYS A 502 -22.57 46.74 29.84
N THR A 503 -22.43 46.54 28.53
CA THR A 503 -23.43 45.84 27.71
C THR A 503 -23.06 44.37 27.60
N ARG A 504 -24.02 43.46 27.85
CA ARG A 504 -23.86 42.02 27.65
C ARG A 504 -24.94 41.55 26.68
N ILE A 505 -24.54 41.00 25.55
CA ILE A 505 -25.42 40.28 24.63
C ILE A 505 -25.20 38.80 24.89
N THR A 506 -26.27 38.06 25.18
CA THR A 506 -26.25 36.60 25.36
C THR A 506 -27.17 35.97 24.34
N PHE A 507 -26.76 34.80 23.86
CA PHE A 507 -27.58 33.95 22.99
C PHE A 507 -27.93 32.69 23.78
N ASP A 508 -29.19 32.29 23.71
CA ASP A 508 -29.60 31.00 24.26
C ASP A 508 -29.12 29.89 23.32
N THR A 509 -28.75 28.75 23.89
CA THR A 509 -28.36 27.57 23.10
C THR A 509 -29.30 26.43 23.40
N GLU A 510 -29.79 25.76 22.35
CA GLU A 510 -30.53 24.50 22.49
C GLU A 510 -29.68 23.33 22.02
N THR A 511 -29.78 22.22 22.75
CA THR A 511 -29.16 20.94 22.38
C THR A 511 -30.24 20.01 21.86
N ARG A 512 -30.01 19.40 20.69
CA ARG A 512 -30.87 18.32 20.17
C ARG A 512 -30.05 17.05 20.03
N LYS A 513 -30.68 15.91 20.31
CA LYS A 513 -30.07 14.60 20.06
C LYS A 513 -29.83 14.43 18.57
N ASP A 514 -28.59 14.17 18.21
CA ASP A 514 -28.19 13.80 16.86
C ASP A 514 -28.66 12.37 16.58
N LYS A 515 -29.38 12.18 15.48
CA LYS A 515 -29.94 10.90 15.06
C LYS A 515 -29.24 10.34 13.81
N GLU A 516 -28.16 10.95 13.34
CA GLU A 516 -27.45 10.49 12.13
C GLU A 516 -26.74 9.15 12.33
N PHE A 517 -26.40 8.77 13.57
CA PHE A 517 -25.70 7.52 13.87
C PHE A 517 -26.55 6.58 14.73
N ALA A 518 -26.73 5.34 14.26
CA ALA A 518 -27.29 4.28 15.10
C ALA A 518 -26.23 3.83 16.13
N ASN A 519 -26.56 3.95 17.42
CA ASN A 519 -25.76 3.51 18.58
C ASN A 519 -24.63 4.44 19.05
N ILE A 520 -24.58 5.68 18.58
CA ILE A 520 -23.71 6.72 19.15
C ILE A 520 -24.62 7.85 19.62
N GLU A 521 -24.63 8.13 20.93
CA GLU A 521 -25.33 9.32 21.44
C GLU A 521 -24.52 10.56 21.06
N GLY A 522 -24.96 11.26 20.01
CA GLY A 522 -24.46 12.58 19.65
C GLY A 522 -25.39 13.68 20.15
N GLU A 523 -24.82 14.80 20.59
CA GLU A 523 -25.57 16.01 20.92
C GLU A 523 -25.07 17.15 20.04
N THR A 524 -25.98 17.79 19.29
CA THR A 524 -25.64 18.95 18.48
C THR A 524 -26.22 20.21 19.12
N LYS A 525 -25.33 21.18 19.36
CA LYS A 525 -25.65 22.45 20.01
C LYS A 525 -25.84 23.54 18.97
N TYR A 526 -26.98 24.23 19.01
CA TYR A 526 -27.31 25.32 18.09
C TYR A 526 -27.59 26.61 18.85
N LEU A 527 -27.37 27.75 18.19
CA LEU A 527 -27.83 29.05 18.67
C LEU A 527 -29.35 29.15 18.48
N LYS A 528 -30.06 29.48 19.54
CA LYS A 528 -31.49 29.83 19.51
C LYS A 528 -31.58 31.28 19.04
N ILE A 529 -31.84 31.47 17.75
CA ILE A 529 -32.09 32.79 17.14
C ILE A 529 -33.52 33.22 17.45
#